data_AF-A0A6B1GIX6-F1
#
_entry.id   AF-A0A6B1GIX6-F1
#
_cell.length_a   1.000
_cell.length_b   1.000
_cell.length_c   1.000
_cell.angle_alpha   90.00
_cell.angle_beta   90.00
_cell.angle_gamma   90.00
#
_symmetry.space_group_name_H-M   'P 1'
#
loop_
_entity.id
_entity.type
_entity.pdbx_description
1 polymer ?
#
loop_
_entity_poly.entity_id
_entity_poly.type
_entity_poly.pdbx_seq_one_letter_code
_entity_poly.pdbx_strand_id
1 'polypeptide(L)'
;MAESEHQLYLHHEKIYPREVHGKFAFFRLTGVVGLLGLYYVIPWLNWDGRQAVLFDLPGRKFFIFNFVIWPQELYFLAALLVILGIALFLFTAVAGRLWCGYA
;
A
#
# COMPACT_ATOMS: atom_id res chain seq x y z
N MET A 1 -24.35 -56.49 20.34
CA MET A 1 -24.79 -55.11 20.06
C MET A 1 -23.58 -54.23 20.31
N ALA A 2 -22.75 -54.02 19.30
CA ALA A 2 -21.63 -53.08 19.33
C ALA A 2 -21.78 -52.23 18.08
N GLU A 3 -22.29 -51.02 18.29
CA GLU A 3 -22.56 -50.03 17.26
C GLU A 3 -21.21 -49.59 16.69
N SER A 4 -21.01 -49.80 15.38
CA SER A 4 -19.83 -49.30 14.69
C SER A 4 -19.94 -47.78 14.60
N GLU A 5 -19.16 -47.08 15.42
CA GLU A 5 -19.07 -45.62 15.40
C GLU A 5 -18.54 -45.17 14.03
N HIS A 6 -19.45 -44.74 13.17
CA HIS A 6 -19.16 -44.18 11.86
C HIS A 6 -18.32 -42.92 12.05
N GLN A 7 -17.00 -43.00 11.83
CA GLN A 7 -16.14 -41.82 11.82
C GLN A 7 -16.50 -40.92 10.62
N LEU A 8 -17.39 -39.96 10.89
CA LEU A 8 -17.95 -39.00 9.93
C LEU A 8 -16.99 -37.87 9.53
N TYR A 9 -15.78 -37.83 10.10
CA TYR A 9 -14.81 -36.76 9.85
C TYR A 9 -13.44 -37.32 9.50
N LEU A 10 -12.97 -36.98 8.29
CA LEU A 10 -11.59 -37.20 7.85
C LEU A 10 -10.63 -36.36 8.70
N HIS A 11 -9.55 -36.99 9.18
CA HIS A 11 -8.48 -36.32 9.92
C HIS A 11 -7.90 -35.16 9.08
N HIS A 12 -8.02 -33.93 9.55
CA HIS A 12 -7.58 -32.73 8.83
C HIS A 12 -6.07 -32.80 8.57
N GLU A 13 -5.70 -32.87 7.29
CA GLU A 13 -4.30 -32.82 6.87
C GLU A 13 -3.74 -31.42 7.17
N LYS A 14 -2.61 -31.35 7.89
CA LYS A 14 -2.01 -30.06 8.26
C LYS A 14 -1.49 -29.37 7.00
N ILE A 15 -2.07 -28.21 6.70
CA ILE A 15 -1.64 -27.38 5.57
C ILE A 15 -0.37 -26.63 5.99
N TYR A 16 0.74 -26.91 5.30
CA TYR A 16 2.00 -26.19 5.47
C TYR A 16 2.07 -25.03 4.47
N PRO A 17 2.54 -23.83 4.89
CA PRO A 17 2.73 -22.71 3.96
C PRO A 17 3.81 -23.06 2.93
N ARG A 18 3.44 -22.99 1.65
CA ARG A 18 4.35 -23.20 0.52
C ARG A 18 5.01 -21.89 0.15
N GLU A 19 6.33 -21.88 -0.01
CA GLU A 19 7.03 -20.72 -0.54
C GLU A 19 6.67 -20.50 -2.01
N VAL A 20 6.01 -19.38 -2.29
CA VAL A 20 5.59 -18.99 -3.63
C VAL A 20 6.74 -18.32 -4.38
N HIS A 21 7.26 -19.00 -5.40
CA HIS A 21 8.31 -18.48 -6.27
C HIS A 21 7.71 -18.15 -7.64
N GLY A 22 7.92 -16.92 -8.14
CA GLY A 22 7.43 -16.51 -9.45
C GLY A 22 7.42 -15.01 -9.69
N LYS A 23 7.03 -14.60 -10.90
CA LYS A 23 6.97 -13.18 -11.31
C LYS A 23 6.04 -12.36 -10.42
N PHE A 24 4.90 -12.92 -10.02
CA PHE A 24 3.94 -12.25 -9.13
C PHE A 24 4.48 -12.04 -7.71
N ALA A 25 5.24 -13.01 -7.17
CA ALA A 25 5.92 -12.85 -5.89
C ALA A 25 6.97 -11.72 -5.93
N PHE A 26 7.70 -11.60 -7.05
CA PHE A 26 8.65 -10.50 -7.25
C PHE A 26 7.96 -9.13 -7.34
N PHE A 27 6.84 -9.01 -8.07
CA PHE A 27 6.08 -7.76 -8.13
C PHE A 27 5.52 -7.35 -6.77
N ARG A 28 5.02 -8.30 -5.98
CA ARG A 28 4.59 -8.05 -4.59
C ARG A 28 5.75 -7.53 -3.75
N LEU A 29 6.91 -8.20 -3.79
CA LEU A 29 8.08 -7.78 -3.03
C LEU A 29 8.57 -6.39 -3.46
N THR A 30 8.63 -6.13 -4.77
CA THR A 30 9.03 -4.83 -5.32
C THR A 30 8.05 -3.74 -4.91
N GLY A 31 6.75 -4.01 -4.94
CA GLY A 31 5.72 -3.07 -4.46
C GLY A 31 5.86 -2.76 -2.97
N VAL A 32 6.06 -3.79 -2.14
CA VAL A 32 6.28 -3.61 -0.69
C VAL A 32 7.55 -2.80 -0.43
N VAL A 33 8.68 -3.19 -1.01
CA VAL A 33 9.97 -2.51 -0.81
C VAL A 33 9.93 -1.09 -1.37
N GLY A 34 9.29 -0.88 -2.52
CA GLY A 34 9.14 0.44 -3.13
C GLY A 34 8.27 1.39 -2.29
N LEU A 35 7.09 0.94 -1.85
CA LEU A 35 6.20 1.75 -1.00
C LEU A 35 6.83 2.06 0.36
N LEU A 36 7.46 1.06 0.98
CA LEU A 36 8.10 1.21 2.28
C LEU A 36 9.34 2.11 2.17
N GLY A 37 10.15 1.92 1.12
CA GLY A 37 11.28 2.77 0.81
C GLY A 37 10.85 4.22 0.60
N LEU A 38 9.80 4.45 -0.19
CA LEU A 38 9.25 5.80 -0.40
C LEU A 38 8.80 6.44 0.92
N TYR A 39 8.07 5.70 1.77
CA TYR A 39 7.59 6.19 3.05
C TYR A 39 8.73 6.63 3.99
N TYR A 40 9.82 5.85 4.06
CA TYR A 40 10.96 6.18 4.92
C TYR A 40 11.91 7.23 4.33
N VAL A 41 12.05 7.29 3.00
CA VAL A 41 12.98 8.20 2.32
C VAL A 41 12.42 9.61 2.21
N ILE A 42 11.11 9.77 1.95
CA ILE A 42 10.47 11.10 1.80
C ILE A 42 10.80 12.09 2.93
N PRO A 43 10.66 11.75 4.23
CA PRO A 43 10.90 12.73 5.31
C PRO A 43 12.38 13.14 5.44
N TRP A 44 13.31 12.31 4.96
CA TRP A 44 14.74 12.61 4.97
C TRP A 44 15.20 13.48 3.80
N LEU A 45 14.37 13.58 2.76
CA LEU A 45 14.67 14.40 1.60
C LEU A 45 14.53 15.88 1.96
N ASN A 46 15.66 16.59 1.92
CA ASN A 46 15.70 18.04 2.13
C ASN A 46 15.75 18.75 0.77
N TRP A 47 14.93 19.77 0.61
CA TRP A 47 14.79 20.58 -0.59
C TRP A 47 14.88 22.06 -0.21
N ASP A 48 15.83 22.81 -0.76
CA ASP A 48 16.07 24.22 -0.42
C ASP A 48 16.21 24.50 1.09
N GLY A 49 16.81 23.59 1.85
CA GLY A 49 17.01 23.73 3.31
C GLY A 49 15.77 23.47 4.17
N ARG A 50 14.66 22.97 3.59
CA ARG A 50 13.45 22.51 4.29
C ARG A 50 13.10 21.07 3.91
N GLN A 51 12.28 20.40 4.71
CA GLN A 51 11.79 19.05 4.37
C GLN A 51 10.97 19.10 3.07
N ALA A 52 11.20 18.13 2.18
CA ALA A 52 10.57 18.08 0.85
C ALA A 52 9.04 18.08 0.92
N VAL A 53 8.46 17.33 1.85
CA VAL A 53 7.01 17.38 2.12
C VAL A 53 6.81 17.92 3.53
N LEU A 54 6.44 19.19 3.63
CA LEU A 54 6.24 19.90 4.90
C LEU A 54 4.85 20.54 4.92
N PHE A 55 4.04 20.16 5.91
CA PHE A 55 2.75 20.79 6.16
C PHE A 55 2.89 21.82 7.28
N ASP A 56 3.01 23.10 6.92
CA ASP A 56 3.14 24.21 7.88
C ASP A 56 1.74 24.76 8.21
N LEU A 57 1.16 24.24 9.30
CA LEU A 57 -0.13 24.66 9.86
C LEU A 57 -0.12 26.11 10.37
N PRO A 58 0.87 26.58 11.16
CA PRO A 58 0.88 27.95 11.64
C PRO A 58 1.08 28.98 10.51
N GLY A 59 1.91 28.66 9.51
CA GLY A 59 2.07 29.50 8.32
C GLY A 59 0.93 29.40 7.30
N ARG A 60 0.02 28.41 7.45
CA ARG A 60 -1.01 28.00 6.49
C ARG A 60 -0.44 27.79 5.08
N LYS A 61 0.74 27.18 4.99
CA LYS A 61 1.43 26.88 3.74
C LYS A 61 1.74 25.39 3.68
N PHE A 62 1.47 24.76 2.55
CA PHE A 62 1.82 23.37 2.35
C PHE A 62 2.90 23.28 1.27
N PHE A 63 4.03 22.66 1.62
CA PHE A 63 5.17 22.48 0.74
C PHE A 63 5.19 21.04 0.25
N ILE A 64 5.10 20.86 -1.06
CA ILE A 64 5.25 19.58 -1.76
C ILE A 64 6.38 19.77 -2.76
N PHE A 65 7.60 19.43 -2.37
CA PHE A 65 8.85 19.70 -3.09
C PHE A 65 9.00 21.20 -3.44
N ASN A 66 8.91 21.54 -4.73
CA ASN A 66 8.91 22.93 -5.23
C ASN A 66 7.51 23.57 -5.30
N PHE A 67 6.45 22.80 -5.07
CA PHE A 67 5.08 23.30 -5.07
C PHE A 67 4.73 23.89 -3.71
N VAL A 68 4.40 25.18 -3.68
CA VAL A 68 3.95 25.88 -2.47
C VAL A 68 2.46 26.15 -2.61
N ILE A 69 1.65 25.45 -1.82
CA ILE A 69 0.18 25.59 -1.84
C ILE A 69 -0.20 26.60 -0.77
N TRP A 70 -0.84 27.69 -1.21
CA TRP A 70 -1.42 28.71 -0.35
C TRP A 70 -2.85 28.34 0.05
N PRO A 71 -3.43 28.98 1.08
CA PRO A 71 -4.78 28.65 1.56
C PRO A 71 -5.88 28.76 0.49
N GLN A 72 -5.74 29.72 -0.42
CA GLN A 72 -6.62 29.92 -1.59
C GLN A 72 -6.57 28.73 -2.57
N GLU A 73 -5.44 28.04 -2.61
CA GLU A 73 -5.10 27.02 -3.60
C GLU A 73 -5.29 25.58 -3.07
N LEU A 74 -5.95 25.44 -1.91
CA LEU A 74 -6.19 24.16 -1.26
C LEU A 74 -6.92 23.15 -2.16
N TYR A 75 -7.67 23.62 -3.16
CA TYR A 75 -8.34 22.76 -4.13
C TYR A 75 -7.35 21.90 -4.95
N PHE A 76 -6.11 22.36 -5.18
CA PHE A 76 -5.09 21.53 -5.83
C PHE A 76 -4.67 20.36 -4.95
N LEU A 77 -4.51 20.59 -3.64
CA LEU A 77 -4.20 19.53 -2.68
C LEU A 77 -5.35 18.51 -2.60
N ALA A 78 -6.59 19.00 -2.52
CA ALA A 78 -7.77 18.14 -2.50
C ALA A 78 -7.89 17.30 -3.79
N ALA A 79 -7.72 17.92 -4.96
CA ALA A 79 -7.75 17.23 -6.24
C ALA A 79 -6.66 16.14 -6.33
N LEU A 80 -5.44 16.44 -5.85
CA LEU A 80 -4.36 15.47 -5.77
C LEU A 80 -4.75 14.28 -4.89
N LEU A 81 -5.29 14.51 -3.70
CA LEU A 81 -5.73 13.44 -2.80
C LEU A 81 -6.85 12.59 -3.41
N VAL A 82 -7.80 13.21 -4.11
CA VAL A 82 -8.87 12.50 -4.82
C VAL A 82 -8.29 11.62 -5.93
N ILE A 83 -7.38 12.15 -6.75
CA ILE A 83 -6.72 11.38 -7.81
C ILE A 83 -5.92 10.21 -7.22
N LEU A 84 -5.18 10.43 -6.14
CA LEU A 84 -4.45 9.36 -5.44
C LEU A 84 -5.39 8.30 -4.87
N GLY A 85 -6.52 8.70 -4.28
CA GLY A 85 -7.54 7.77 -3.78
C GLY A 85 -8.16 6.92 -4.88
N ILE A 86 -8.53 7.54 -6.00
CA ILE A 86 -9.06 6.84 -7.17
C ILE A 86 -8.00 5.91 -7.77
N ALA A 87 -6.76 6.38 -7.93
CA ALA A 87 -5.65 5.58 -8.44
C ALA A 87 -5.36 4.37 -7.55
N LEU A 88 -5.36 4.55 -6.22
CA LEU A 88 -5.20 3.45 -5.27
C LEU A 88 -6.34 2.45 -5.41
N PHE A 89 -7.59 2.91 -5.45
CA PHE A 89 -8.75 2.03 -5.61
C PHE A 89 -8.69 1.25 -6.92
N LEU A 90 -8.44 1.93 -8.04
CA LEU A 90 -8.27 1.30 -9.35
C LEU A 90 -7.13 0.27 -9.35
N PHE A 91 -5.99 0.62 -8.75
CA PHE A 91 -4.87 -0.31 -8.61
C PHE A 91 -5.27 -1.53 -7.79
N THR A 92 -5.97 -1.38 -6.67
CA THR A 92 -6.44 -2.51 -5.87
C THR A 92 -7.54 -3.34 -6.56
N ALA A 93 -8.39 -2.74 -7.38
CA ALA A 93 -9.42 -3.44 -8.13
C ALA A 93 -8.83 -4.29 -9.27
N VAL A 94 -7.83 -3.75 -9.99
CA VAL A 94 -7.16 -4.45 -11.10
C VAL A 94 -6.12 -5.45 -10.59
N ALA A 95 -5.31 -5.04 -9.61
CA ALA A 95 -4.18 -5.81 -9.07
C ALA A 95 -4.50 -6.57 -7.78
N GLY A 96 -5.75 -6.57 -7.30
CA GLY A 96 -6.14 -7.28 -6.09
C GLY A 96 -5.78 -8.77 -6.15
N ARG A 97 -5.95 -9.40 -7.32
CA ARG A 97 -5.52 -10.80 -7.55
C ARG A 97 -4.00 -10.96 -7.69
N LEU A 98 -3.28 -9.92 -8.16
CA LEU A 98 -1.82 -9.91 -8.20
C LEU A 98 -1.22 -9.89 -6.79
N TRP A 99 -1.86 -9.19 -5.86
CA TRP A 99 -1.42 -9.13 -4.47
C TRP A 99 -1.73 -10.40 -3.68
N CYS A 100 -2.86 -11.06 -3.99
CA CYS A 100 -3.24 -12.34 -3.40
C CYS A 100 -2.38 -13.53 -3.87
N GLY A 101 -1.41 -13.34 -4.77
CA GLY A 101 -0.39 -14.34 -5.11
C GLY A 101 -0.91 -15.59 -5.83
N TYR A 102 -2.17 -15.60 -6.25
CA TYR A 102 -2.83 -16.70 -6.96
C TYR A 102 -3.39 -16.21 -8.30
N ALA A 103 -2.62 -16.47 -9.35
CA ALA A 103 -3.12 -16.78 -10.69
C ALA A 103 -2.32 -17.97 -11.20
#